data_AF-I0WCT1-F1
#
_entry.id   AF-I0WCT1-F1
#
_cell.length_a   1.000
_cell.length_b   1.000
_cell.length_c   1.000
_cell.angle_alpha   90.00
_cell.angle_beta   90.00
_cell.angle_gamma   90.00
#
_symmetry.space_group_name_H-M   'P 1'
#
loop_
_entity.id
_entity.type
_entity.pdbx_description
1 polymer ?
#
loop_
_entity_poly.entity_id
_entity_poly.type
_entity_poly.pdbx_seq_one_letter_code
_entity_poly.pdbx_strand_id
1 'polypeptide(L)'
;MGLDIAPGTYVGSGTVDEIMGCYWERLSGTSGEYEDVIAMDYTHSPKVIVTIKPTDMVFSSTDCGTWTPAPAAQPQARPAPAAPAPAPSIFGS
;
A
#
# COMPACT_ATOMS: atom_id res chain seq x y z
N MET A 1 -11.60 15.13 -4.84
CA MET A 1 -11.00 15.44 -6.15
C MET A 1 -10.28 14.18 -6.61
N GLY A 2 -10.72 13.55 -7.70
CA GLY A 2 -10.09 12.35 -8.24
C GLY A 2 -8.67 12.65 -8.72
N LEU A 3 -7.71 11.79 -8.40
CA LEU A 3 -6.34 11.91 -8.84
C LEU A 3 -6.15 10.93 -10.01
N ASP A 4 -5.86 11.43 -11.20
CA ASP A 4 -5.36 10.58 -12.29
C ASP A 4 -3.99 10.04 -11.85
N ILE A 5 -3.99 8.84 -11.30
CA ILE A 5 -2.84 8.18 -10.70
C ILE A 5 -2.49 6.95 -11.53
N ALA A 6 -1.23 6.83 -11.92
CA ALA A 6 -0.78 5.70 -12.74
C ALA A 6 -0.96 4.37 -11.97
N PRO A 7 -1.17 3.25 -12.68
CA PRO A 7 -1.22 1.94 -12.04
C PRO A 7 0.04 1.65 -11.21
N GLY A 8 -0.14 1.04 -10.05
CA GLY A 8 0.93 0.79 -9.10
C GLY A 8 0.41 0.57 -7.68
N THR A 9 1.32 0.22 -6.77
CA THR A 9 1.03 0.17 -5.34
C THR A 9 1.42 1.49 -4.70
N TYR A 10 0.53 2.05 -3.90
CA TYR A 10 0.70 3.32 -3.22
C TYR A 10 0.53 3.15 -1.72
N VAL A 11 1.26 3.97 -0.97
CA VAL A 11 1.14 4.11 0.47
C VAL A 11 0.57 5.49 0.76
N GLY A 12 -0.63 5.52 1.32
CA GLY A 12 -1.26 6.70 1.88
C GLY A 12 -0.84 6.88 3.33
N SER A 13 -0.62 8.13 3.75
CA SER A 13 -0.36 8.45 5.17
C SER A 13 -1.57 8.21 6.08
N GLY A 14 -2.77 8.01 5.50
CA GLY A 14 -3.99 7.77 6.26
C GLY A 14 -4.33 8.92 7.22
N THR A 15 -5.08 8.59 8.26
CA THR A 15 -5.45 9.50 9.36
C THR A 15 -5.69 8.68 10.63
N VAL A 16 -5.41 9.27 11.79
CA VAL A 16 -5.76 8.71 13.12
C VAL A 16 -6.78 9.58 13.86
N ASP A 17 -7.37 10.55 13.17
CA ASP A 17 -8.45 11.38 13.71
C ASP A 17 -9.64 10.50 14.09
N GLU A 18 -10.25 10.69 15.26
CA GLU A 18 -11.34 9.81 15.74
C GLU A 18 -12.69 10.10 15.09
N ILE A 19 -12.84 11.24 14.42
CA ILE A 19 -14.10 11.71 13.82
C ILE A 19 -14.06 11.53 12.30
N MET A 20 -12.95 11.91 11.66
CA MET A 20 -12.76 11.88 10.21
C MET A 20 -11.83 10.73 9.82
N GLY A 21 -12.37 9.69 9.18
CA GLY A 21 -11.61 8.56 8.67
C GLY A 21 -11.17 8.76 7.22
N CYS A 22 -10.08 8.10 6.85
CA CYS A 22 -9.62 8.00 5.48
C CYS A 22 -10.59 7.11 4.72
N TYR A 23 -11.31 7.71 3.78
CA TYR A 23 -12.11 7.00 2.80
C TYR A 23 -11.36 6.92 1.48
N TRP A 24 -11.26 5.74 0.88
CA TRP A 24 -10.75 5.58 -0.47
C TRP A 24 -11.58 4.60 -1.26
N GLU A 25 -11.59 4.77 -2.57
CA GLU A 25 -12.29 3.90 -3.50
C GLU A 25 -11.54 3.77 -4.83
N ARG A 26 -11.74 2.62 -5.48
CA ARG A 26 -11.32 2.32 -6.84
C ARG A 26 -12.56 1.97 -7.65
N LEU A 27 -12.73 2.61 -8.81
CA LEU A 27 -13.90 2.42 -9.66
C LEU A 27 -13.51 1.87 -11.03
N SER A 28 -14.39 1.05 -11.60
CA SER A 28 -14.32 0.52 -12.98
C SER A 28 -15.02 1.43 -13.98
N GLY A 29 -15.68 2.50 -13.51
CA GLY A 29 -16.46 3.42 -14.32
C GLY A 29 -16.67 4.77 -13.64
N THR A 30 -17.45 5.64 -14.28
CA THR A 30 -17.77 7.01 -13.83
C THR A 30 -19.28 7.28 -13.80
N SER A 31 -20.10 6.22 -13.84
CA SER A 31 -21.56 6.35 -13.84
C SER A 31 -22.11 6.86 -12.51
N GLY A 32 -21.35 6.68 -11.42
CA GLY A 32 -21.78 6.99 -10.05
C GLY A 32 -22.60 5.87 -9.42
N GLU A 33 -22.78 4.74 -10.12
CA GLU A 33 -23.50 3.57 -9.63
C GLU A 33 -22.59 2.68 -8.77
N TYR A 34 -23.20 1.90 -7.88
CA TYR A 34 -22.46 1.00 -6.99
C TYR A 34 -21.72 -0.10 -7.74
N GLU A 35 -22.22 -0.48 -8.91
CA GLU A 35 -21.66 -1.46 -9.83
C GLU A 35 -20.28 -1.05 -10.36
N ASP A 36 -19.96 0.25 -10.34
CA ASP A 36 -18.64 0.73 -10.70
C ASP A 36 -17.61 0.50 -9.58
N VAL A 37 -18.03 0.19 -8.35
CA VAL A 37 -17.10 0.03 -7.23
C VAL A 37 -16.31 -1.28 -7.34
N ILE A 38 -14.99 -1.16 -7.54
CA ILE A 38 -14.06 -2.31 -7.51
C ILE A 38 -13.68 -2.65 -6.06
N ALA A 39 -13.34 -1.63 -5.28
CA ALA A 39 -13.02 -1.75 -3.86
C ALA A 39 -13.09 -0.38 -3.19
N MET A 40 -13.49 -0.36 -1.93
CA MET A 40 -13.45 0.81 -1.08
C MET A 40 -13.16 0.42 0.36
N ASP A 41 -12.72 1.37 1.18
CA ASP A 41 -12.58 1.19 2.63
C ASP A 41 -12.69 2.54 3.35
N TYR A 42 -13.02 2.48 4.65
CA TYR A 42 -13.05 3.62 5.57
C TYR A 42 -12.26 3.28 6.83
N THR A 43 -11.14 3.97 7.07
CA THR A 43 -10.20 3.60 8.14
C THR A 43 -9.61 4.78 8.90
N HIS A 44 -9.33 4.58 10.18
CA HIS A 44 -8.62 5.52 11.06
C HIS A 44 -7.17 5.06 11.28
N SER A 45 -6.56 4.48 10.24
CA SER A 45 -5.19 3.97 10.29
C SER A 45 -4.17 5.03 9.87
N PRO A 46 -2.98 5.10 10.52
CA PRO A 46 -1.88 6.00 10.14
C PRO A 46 -1.15 5.58 8.86
N LYS A 47 -1.64 4.54 8.17
CA LYS A 47 -1.06 4.02 6.94
C LYS A 47 -2.10 3.20 6.20
N VAL A 48 -2.24 3.47 4.91
CA VAL A 48 -3.13 2.71 4.00
C VAL A 48 -2.33 2.28 2.79
N ILE A 49 -2.54 1.06 2.30
CA ILE A 49 -1.86 0.54 1.11
C ILE A 49 -2.91 0.17 0.08
N VAL A 50 -2.81 0.74 -1.11
CA VAL A 50 -3.74 0.49 -2.21
C VAL A 50 -2.95 0.13 -3.46
N THR A 51 -3.38 -0.93 -4.15
CA THR A 51 -2.87 -1.27 -5.48
C THR A 51 -3.90 -0.86 -6.52
N ILE A 52 -3.50 0.02 -7.43
CA ILE A 52 -4.31 0.54 -8.53
C ILE A 52 -3.92 -0.24 -9.78
N LYS A 53 -4.88 -0.94 -10.38
CA LYS A 53 -4.63 -1.75 -11.58
C LYS A 53 -4.80 -0.91 -12.84
N PRO A 54 -4.22 -1.32 -13.99
CA PRO A 54 -4.45 -0.66 -15.28
C PRO A 54 -5.91 -0.61 -15.72
N THR A 55 -6.76 -1.48 -15.17
CA THR A 55 -8.19 -1.55 -15.45
C THR A 55 -9.03 -0.67 -14.53
N ASP A 56 -8.44 -0.12 -13.46
CA ASP A 56 -9.14 0.78 -12.55
C ASP A 56 -9.23 2.14 -13.25
N MET A 57 -10.45 2.63 -13.48
CA MET A 57 -10.69 3.87 -14.21
C MET A 57 -10.56 5.10 -13.32
N VAL A 58 -10.95 4.97 -12.05
CA VAL A 58 -10.91 6.09 -11.09
C VAL A 58 -10.32 5.60 -9.78
N PHE A 59 -9.45 6.42 -9.22
CA PHE A 59 -9.09 6.37 -7.81
C PHE A 59 -9.49 7.68 -7.14
N SER A 60 -10.21 7.57 -6.04
CA SER A 60 -10.66 8.71 -5.24
C SER A 60 -10.33 8.45 -3.77
N SER A 61 -9.95 9.51 -3.07
CA SER A 61 -9.72 9.44 -1.63
C SER A 61 -10.04 10.76 -0.96
N THR A 62 -10.54 10.67 0.26
CA THR A 62 -10.88 11.80 1.12
C THR A 62 -10.26 11.54 2.49
N ASP A 63 -9.58 12.55 3.05
CA ASP A 63 -8.94 12.49 4.37
C ASP A 63 -7.90 11.36 4.56
N CYS A 64 -7.31 10.89 3.46
CA CYS A 64 -6.24 9.88 3.47
C CYS A 64 -4.82 10.46 3.49
N GLY A 65 -4.70 11.79 3.55
CA GLY A 65 -3.44 12.51 3.46
C GLY A 65 -2.75 12.35 2.10
N THR A 66 -1.43 12.14 2.11
CA THR A 66 -0.64 12.08 0.88
C THR A 66 -0.43 10.64 0.44
N TRP A 67 -0.73 10.35 -0.84
CA TRP A 67 -0.36 9.09 -1.48
C TRP A 67 1.02 9.20 -2.10
N THR A 68 1.88 8.21 -1.82
CA THR A 68 3.19 8.08 -2.44
C THR A 68 3.32 6.70 -3.08
N PRO A 69 3.98 6.57 -4.24
CA PRO A 69 4.30 5.25 -4.76
C PRO A 69 5.02 4.45 -3.68
N ALA A 70 4.56 3.23 -3.41
CA ALA A 70 5.32 2.31 -2.60
C ALA A 70 6.71 2.19 -3.25
N PRO A 71 7.80 2.11 -2.46
CA PRO A 71 9.08 1.69 -3.01
C PRO A 71 8.79 0.46 -3.87
N ALA A 72 9.20 0.49 -5.14
CA ALA A 72 9.14 -0.70 -5.97
C ALA A 72 9.65 -1.83 -5.08
N ALA A 73 8.93 -2.95 -5.03
CA ALA A 73 9.51 -4.13 -4.42
C ALA A 73 10.82 -4.33 -5.17
N GLN A 74 11.93 -3.85 -4.60
CA GLN A 74 13.23 -4.41 -4.88
C GLN A 74 12.94 -5.89 -4.75
N PRO A 75 13.21 -6.72 -5.77
CA PRO A 75 13.16 -8.15 -5.58
C PRO A 75 13.91 -8.37 -4.29
N GLN A 76 13.18 -8.69 -3.21
CA GLN A 76 13.82 -8.83 -1.93
C GLN A 76 14.77 -9.97 -2.22
N ALA A 77 16.06 -9.68 -2.28
CA ALA A 77 17.06 -10.71 -2.27
C ALA A 77 16.72 -11.44 -0.97
N ARG A 78 16.07 -12.58 -1.10
CA ARG A 78 15.80 -13.49 0.00
C ARG A 78 17.15 -13.55 0.72
N PRO A 79 17.25 -13.17 2.01
CA PRO A 79 18.54 -13.21 2.68
C PRO A 79 19.13 -14.57 2.39
N ALA A 80 20.32 -14.61 1.79
CA ALA A 80 21.02 -15.87 1.62
C ALA A 80 21.03 -16.51 3.01
N PRO A 81 20.70 -17.80 3.16
CA PRO A 81 20.76 -18.44 4.47
C PRO A 81 22.13 -18.14 5.07
N ALA A 82 22.13 -17.57 6.27
CA ALA A 82 23.37 -17.24 6.96
C ALA A 82 24.26 -18.50 6.95
N ALA A 83 25.48 -18.37 6.42
CA ALA A 83 26.46 -19.43 6.55
C ALA A 83 26.59 -19.79 8.04
N PRO A 84 26.68 -21.09 8.39
CA PRO A 84 26.83 -21.46 9.79
C PRO A 84 28.08 -20.78 10.36
N ALA A 85 27.95 -20.22 11.57
CA ALA A 85 29.06 -19.64 12.30
C ALA A 85 30.21 -20.66 12.41
N PRO A 86 31.49 -20.25 12.29
CA PRO A 86 32.59 -21.18 12.50
C PRO A 86 32.54 -21.73 13.93
N ALA A 87 32.71 -23.04 14.06
CA ALA A 87 32.77 -23.71 15.35
C ALA A 87 33.89 -23.08 16.23
N PRO A 88 33.68 -22.91 17.53
CA PRO A 88 34.72 -22.40 18.42
C PRO A 88 35.88 -23.41 18.46
N SER A 89 37.10 -22.94 18.17
CA SER A 89 38.32 -23.75 18.30
C SER A 89 38.60 -24.02 19.78
N ILE A 90 38.57 -25.29 20.18
CA ILE A 90 38.91 -25.75 21.55
C ILE A 90 40.30 -26.41 21.63
N PHE A 91 41.24 -26.05 20.77
CA PHE A 91 42.67 -26.31 21.01
C PHE A 91 43.20 -25.09 21.78
N GLY A 92 43.76 -25.16 22.98
CA GLY A 92 44.45 -26.25 23.67
C GLY A 92 45.71 -25.62 24.27
N SER A 93 45.84 -25.65 25.59
CA SER A 93 47.09 -25.48 26.35
C SER A 93 46.92 -26.17 27.69
#